data_AF-A0A0F9GBJ0-F1
#
_entry.id   AF-A0A0F9GBJ0-F1
#
_cell.length_a   1.000
_cell.length_b   1.000
_cell.length_c   1.000
_cell.angle_alpha   90.00
_cell.angle_beta   90.00
_cell.angle_gamma   90.00
#
_symmetry.space_group_name_H-M   'P 1'
#
loop_
_entity.id
_entity.type
_entity.pdbx_description
1 polymer ?
#
loop_
_entity_poly.entity_id
_entity_poly.type
_entity_poly.pdbx_seq_one_letter_code
_entity_poly.pdbx_strand_id
1 'polypeptide(L)'
;GWDKETLEKLREINPKLLEDVKVLIDKSEKDESDSADDDTDDTKVSSVEDTEFDLSKLDELRKTDSNAADLLETMITQVKTLTTSLNTVTAEEQERKEKAENEALVKNFRHANSKLDELSKDFPVFGLEKDLPKTSDGAFDSRSGAVRERAVVWNNAVGMYSAGLGETFEDALADAVTLYKGKNGENLAMREVVKDLNKRKKNFTARPTHKQTKKKEPAEGTDEFKISIVKEAMKAAGIER
;
A
#
# COMPACT_ATOMS: atom_id res chain seq x y z
N GLY A 1 -7.04 9.31 -49.90
CA GLY A 1 -7.88 8.11 -49.73
C GLY A 1 -7.41 7.07 -50.71
N TRP A 2 -7.20 5.84 -50.25
CA TRP A 2 -6.70 4.75 -51.09
C TRP A 2 -7.81 4.23 -52.00
N ASP A 3 -7.44 3.78 -53.19
CA ASP A 3 -8.38 3.23 -54.17
C ASP A 3 -8.83 1.82 -53.76
N LYS A 4 -10.06 1.47 -54.11
CA LYS A 4 -10.73 0.25 -53.65
C LYS A 4 -10.00 -1.03 -54.09
N GLU A 5 -9.31 -0.96 -55.22
CA GLU A 5 -8.60 -2.07 -55.82
C GLU A 5 -7.27 -2.40 -55.10
N THR A 6 -6.57 -1.40 -54.56
CA THR A 6 -5.38 -1.64 -53.73
C THR A 6 -5.75 -2.19 -52.36
N LEU A 7 -6.86 -1.73 -51.77
CA LEU A 7 -7.38 -2.25 -50.51
C LEU A 7 -7.83 -3.72 -50.61
N GLU A 8 -8.43 -4.12 -51.72
CA GLU A 8 -8.83 -5.51 -51.98
C GLU A 8 -7.60 -6.42 -52.15
N LYS A 9 -6.58 -6.00 -52.90
CA LYS A 9 -5.32 -6.75 -53.05
C LYS A 9 -4.56 -6.89 -51.72
N LEU A 10 -4.55 -5.84 -50.89
CA LEU A 10 -3.96 -5.87 -49.54
C LEU A 10 -4.68 -6.87 -48.62
N ARG A 11 -6.02 -6.94 -48.69
CA ARG A 11 -6.83 -7.88 -47.91
C ARG A 11 -6.61 -9.33 -48.33
N GLU A 12 -6.38 -9.60 -49.61
CA GLU A 12 -6.07 -10.94 -50.12
C GLU A 12 -4.66 -11.42 -49.73
N ILE A 13 -3.70 -10.51 -49.62
CA ILE A 13 -2.31 -10.85 -49.27
C ILE A 13 -2.14 -11.03 -47.76
N ASN A 14 -2.72 -10.15 -46.94
CA ASN A 14 -2.73 -10.29 -45.49
C ASN A 14 -4.01 -9.71 -44.86
N PRO A 15 -4.99 -10.55 -44.47
CA PRO A 15 -6.28 -10.08 -43.97
C PRO A 15 -6.18 -9.33 -42.63
N LYS A 16 -5.12 -9.54 -41.85
CA LYS A 16 -4.90 -8.86 -40.56
C LYS A 16 -4.22 -7.51 -40.69
N LEU A 17 -3.53 -7.23 -41.80
CA LEU A 17 -2.75 -6.01 -41.97
C LEU A 17 -3.62 -4.74 -41.95
N LEU A 18 -4.85 -4.84 -42.46
CA LEU A 18 -5.83 -3.75 -42.39
C LEU A 18 -6.41 -3.56 -40.99
N GLU A 19 -6.51 -4.62 -40.20
CA GLU A 19 -6.88 -4.53 -38.78
C GLU A 19 -5.76 -3.89 -37.97
N ASP A 20 -4.51 -4.29 -38.21
CA ASP A 20 -3.33 -3.72 -37.55
C ASP A 20 -3.15 -2.23 -37.89
N VAL A 21 -3.30 -1.85 -39.17
CA VAL A 21 -3.27 -0.44 -39.61
C VAL A 21 -4.42 0.36 -39.00
N LYS A 22 -5.60 -0.22 -38.87
CA LYS A 22 -6.73 0.45 -38.23
C LYS A 22 -6.48 0.67 -36.74
N VAL A 23 -5.96 -0.34 -36.02
CA VAL A 23 -5.57 -0.22 -34.62
C VAL A 23 -4.47 0.84 -34.43
N LEU A 24 -3.54 0.94 -35.37
CA LEU A 24 -2.48 1.97 -35.37
C LEU A 24 -3.04 3.39 -35.57
N ILE A 25 -4.00 3.58 -36.48
CA ILE A 25 -4.65 4.89 -36.71
C ILE A 25 -5.49 5.28 -35.48
N ASP A 26 -6.33 4.36 -34.98
CA ASP A 26 -7.20 4.60 -33.83
C ASP A 26 -6.40 4.92 -32.54
N LYS A 27 -5.15 4.42 -32.42
CA LYS A 27 -4.24 4.79 -31.32
C LYS A 27 -3.55 6.13 -31.55
N SER A 28 -3.10 6.43 -32.78
CA SER A 28 -2.46 7.73 -33.09
C SER A 28 -3.40 8.92 -32.89
N GLU A 29 -4.71 8.73 -33.13
CA GLU A 29 -5.73 9.76 -32.88
C GLU A 29 -6.06 9.90 -31.38
N LYS A 30 -5.87 8.84 -30.58
CA LYS A 30 -6.04 8.87 -29.12
C LYS A 30 -4.88 9.57 -28.40
N ASP A 31 -3.65 9.41 -28.91
CA ASP A 31 -2.47 10.07 -28.35
C ASP A 31 -2.46 11.60 -28.55
N GLU A 32 -3.30 12.15 -29.44
CA GLU A 32 -3.49 13.61 -29.57
C GLU A 32 -4.61 14.17 -28.67
N SER A 33 -5.49 13.35 -28.09
CA SER A 33 -6.65 13.85 -27.33
C SER A 33 -6.55 13.79 -25.80
N ASP A 34 -5.70 12.94 -25.23
CA ASP A 34 -5.69 12.70 -23.78
C ASP A 34 -4.43 13.27 -23.11
N SER A 35 -4.39 14.60 -23.01
CA SER A 35 -3.51 15.35 -22.10
C SER A 35 -4.25 15.83 -20.85
N ALA A 36 -5.14 15.02 -20.29
CA ALA A 36 -5.81 15.32 -19.03
C ALA A 36 -6.03 14.05 -18.22
N ASP A 37 -5.51 14.08 -17.00
CA ASP A 37 -5.76 13.18 -15.87
C ASP A 37 -7.05 12.33 -15.99
N ASP A 38 -6.89 11.01 -16.07
CA ASP A 38 -7.69 10.10 -15.25
C ASP A 38 -6.93 8.78 -15.03
N ASP A 39 -6.88 8.39 -13.77
CA ASP A 39 -6.38 7.11 -13.29
C ASP A 39 -7.30 5.98 -13.78
N THR A 40 -6.73 4.78 -13.89
CA THR A 40 -7.40 3.51 -14.24
C THR A 40 -7.75 3.30 -15.71
N ASP A 41 -6.74 2.94 -16.51
CA ASP A 41 -6.96 1.88 -17.50
C ASP A 41 -5.88 0.82 -17.34
N ASP A 42 -6.29 -0.30 -16.74
CA ASP A 42 -5.55 -1.55 -16.64
C ASP A 42 -5.58 -2.27 -18.02
N THR A 43 -5.37 -1.52 -19.10
CA THR A 43 -5.20 -2.08 -20.43
C THR A 43 -3.83 -2.74 -20.47
N LYS A 44 -3.80 -3.99 -20.04
CA LYS A 44 -2.71 -4.92 -20.28
C LYS A 44 -2.38 -4.88 -21.77
N VAL A 45 -1.34 -4.14 -22.13
CA VAL A 45 -0.88 -4.02 -23.50
C VAL A 45 -0.35 -5.39 -23.90
N SER A 46 -1.15 -6.16 -24.61
CA SER A 46 -0.73 -7.42 -25.22
C SER A 46 0.40 -7.11 -26.21
N SER A 47 1.54 -7.77 -26.08
CA SER A 47 2.61 -7.70 -27.08
C SER A 47 2.02 -7.94 -28.46
N VAL A 48 2.41 -7.10 -29.43
CA VAL A 48 2.00 -7.33 -30.81
C VAL A 48 2.80 -8.53 -31.31
N GLU A 49 2.09 -9.60 -31.70
CA GLU A 49 2.70 -10.78 -32.31
C GLU A 49 3.50 -10.36 -33.54
N ASP A 50 4.74 -10.86 -33.66
CA ASP A 50 5.53 -10.67 -34.87
C ASP A 50 4.75 -11.25 -36.06
N THR A 51 4.32 -10.37 -36.95
CA THR A 51 3.60 -10.77 -38.15
C THR A 51 4.57 -11.52 -39.05
N GLU A 52 4.36 -12.83 -39.21
CA GLU A 52 5.06 -13.64 -40.22
C GLU A 52 4.59 -13.20 -41.61
N PHE A 53 5.47 -12.52 -42.34
CA PHE A 53 5.22 -12.11 -43.71
C PHE A 53 5.64 -13.23 -44.68
N ASP A 54 4.69 -13.68 -45.50
CA ASP A 54 4.96 -14.67 -46.54
C ASP A 54 5.72 -14.01 -47.72
N LEU A 55 7.06 -14.05 -47.62
CA LEU A 55 7.99 -13.50 -48.61
C LEU A 55 7.79 -14.08 -50.02
N SER A 56 7.20 -15.28 -50.11
CA SER A 56 6.94 -15.99 -51.36
C SER A 56 5.97 -15.23 -52.27
N LYS A 57 4.98 -14.55 -51.69
CA LYS A 57 3.99 -13.74 -52.44
C LYS A 57 4.57 -12.43 -52.95
N LEU A 58 5.60 -11.91 -52.28
CA LEU A 58 6.29 -10.68 -52.69
C LEU A 58 7.12 -10.91 -53.96
N ASP A 59 7.79 -12.06 -54.04
CA ASP A 59 8.57 -12.49 -55.20
C ASP A 59 7.69 -12.80 -56.43
N GLU A 60 6.46 -13.28 -56.21
CA GLU A 60 5.47 -13.43 -57.27
C GLU A 60 4.95 -12.08 -57.77
N LEU A 61 4.67 -11.14 -56.86
CA LEU A 61 4.20 -9.80 -57.22
C LEU A 61 5.27 -8.99 -57.98
N ARG A 62 6.55 -9.17 -57.64
CA ARG A 62 7.67 -8.51 -58.31
C ARG A 62 7.80 -8.87 -59.79
N LYS A 63 7.28 -10.04 -60.18
CA LYS A 63 7.23 -10.48 -61.58
C LYS A 63 6.09 -9.84 -62.37
N THR A 64 5.04 -9.38 -61.69
CA THR A 64 3.84 -8.79 -62.31
C THR A 64 3.81 -7.26 -62.25
N ASP A 65 4.26 -6.67 -61.14
CA ASP A 65 4.34 -5.23 -60.92
C ASP A 65 5.44 -4.91 -59.90
N SER A 66 6.61 -4.52 -60.42
CA SER A 66 7.79 -4.22 -59.60
C SER A 66 7.56 -3.05 -58.65
N ASN A 67 6.78 -2.05 -59.05
CA ASN A 67 6.56 -0.86 -58.23
C ASN A 67 5.65 -1.18 -57.03
N ALA A 68 4.63 -2.02 -57.23
CA ALA A 68 3.78 -2.49 -56.14
C ALA A 68 4.54 -3.39 -55.15
N ALA A 69 5.45 -4.23 -55.64
CA ALA A 69 6.29 -5.08 -54.81
C ALA A 69 7.28 -4.27 -53.94
N ASP A 70 7.97 -3.29 -54.52
CA ASP A 70 8.90 -2.44 -53.78
C ASP A 70 8.16 -1.59 -52.72
N LEU A 71 6.94 -1.10 -53.03
CA LEU A 71 6.11 -0.37 -52.06
C LEU A 71 5.68 -1.27 -50.89
N LEU A 72 5.27 -2.51 -51.16
CA LEU A 72 4.95 -3.48 -50.11
C LEU A 72 6.18 -3.86 -49.26
N GLU A 73 7.37 -3.97 -49.84
CA GLU A 73 8.60 -4.21 -49.09
C GLU A 73 8.88 -3.06 -48.11
N THR A 74 8.70 -1.81 -48.55
CA THR A 74 8.85 -0.64 -47.68
C THR A 74 7.79 -0.59 -46.58
N MET A 75 6.54 -0.99 -46.86
CA MET A 75 5.50 -1.08 -45.84
C MET A 75 5.79 -2.17 -44.81
N ILE A 76 6.22 -3.36 -45.27
CA ILE A 76 6.56 -4.48 -44.38
C ILE A 76 7.72 -4.12 -43.45
N THR A 77 8.76 -3.46 -43.99
CA THR A 77 9.89 -3.01 -43.18
C THR A 77 9.47 -1.94 -42.17
N GLN A 78 8.64 -0.98 -42.57
CA GLN A 78 8.08 0.01 -41.64
C GLN A 78 7.25 -0.64 -40.53
N VAL A 79 6.36 -1.57 -40.87
CA VAL A 79 5.56 -2.31 -39.89
C VAL A 79 6.45 -3.08 -38.92
N LYS A 80 7.46 -3.82 -39.41
CA LYS A 80 8.42 -4.50 -38.53
C LYS A 80 9.16 -3.55 -37.60
N THR A 81 9.65 -2.42 -38.10
CA THR A 81 10.33 -1.43 -37.26
C THR A 81 9.41 -0.89 -36.17
N LEU A 82 8.15 -0.59 -36.52
CA LEU A 82 7.15 -0.11 -35.57
C LEU A 82 6.81 -1.17 -34.52
N THR A 83 6.57 -2.42 -34.92
CA THR A 83 6.33 -3.55 -34.01
C THR A 83 7.49 -3.74 -33.03
N THR A 84 8.73 -3.70 -33.52
CA THR A 84 9.91 -3.81 -32.63
C THR A 84 10.01 -2.64 -31.67
N SER A 85 9.82 -1.40 -32.13
CA SER A 85 9.85 -0.22 -31.26
C SER A 85 8.74 -0.24 -30.21
N LEU A 86 7.56 -0.74 -30.57
CA LEU A 86 6.42 -0.85 -29.67
C LEU A 86 6.66 -1.91 -28.60
N ASN A 87 7.21 -3.07 -28.99
CA ASN A 87 7.57 -4.13 -28.05
C ASN A 87 8.69 -3.68 -27.09
N THR A 88 9.63 -2.84 -27.54
CA THR A 88 10.63 -2.25 -26.64
C THR A 88 10.04 -1.22 -25.68
N VAL A 89 9.16 -0.34 -26.16
CA VAL A 89 8.54 0.69 -25.31
C VAL A 89 7.62 0.06 -24.27
N THR A 90 6.82 -0.94 -24.65
CA THR A 90 5.95 -1.66 -23.72
C THR A 90 6.74 -2.41 -22.65
N ALA A 91 7.87 -3.03 -23.01
CA ALA A 91 8.76 -3.67 -22.04
C ALA A 91 9.41 -2.65 -21.08
N GLU A 92 9.88 -1.50 -21.59
CA GLU A 92 10.45 -0.43 -20.77
C GLU A 92 9.41 0.20 -19.82
N GLU A 93 8.18 0.40 -20.28
CA GLU A 93 7.09 0.90 -19.45
C GLU A 93 6.72 -0.08 -18.34
N GLN A 94 6.65 -1.36 -18.66
CA GLN A 94 6.38 -2.39 -17.66
C GLN A 94 7.50 -2.45 -16.61
N GLU A 95 8.77 -2.40 -17.03
CA GLU A 95 9.90 -2.35 -16.09
C GLU A 95 9.86 -1.10 -15.20
N ARG A 96 9.52 0.07 -15.77
CA ARG A 96 9.36 1.31 -15.00
C ARG A 96 8.22 1.23 -13.99
N LYS A 97 7.06 0.68 -14.39
CA LYS A 97 5.91 0.46 -13.49
C LYS A 97 6.29 -0.49 -12.35
N GLU A 98 6.86 -1.65 -12.67
CA GLU A 98 7.29 -2.63 -11.66
C GLU A 98 8.33 -2.05 -10.69
N LYS A 99 9.25 -1.20 -11.17
CA LYS A 99 10.22 -0.52 -10.32
C LYS A 99 9.56 0.50 -9.39
N ALA A 100 8.65 1.32 -9.92
CA ALA A 100 7.92 2.32 -9.13
C ALA A 100 7.04 1.67 -8.05
N GLU A 101 6.34 0.59 -8.40
CA GLU A 101 5.54 -0.20 -7.46
C GLU A 101 6.42 -0.81 -6.35
N ASN A 102 7.55 -1.40 -6.71
CA ASN A 102 8.50 -1.95 -5.73
C ASN A 102 9.07 -0.87 -4.80
N GLU A 103 9.42 0.32 -5.32
CA GLU A 103 9.89 1.43 -4.50
C GLU A 103 8.81 1.91 -3.52
N ALA A 104 7.56 2.00 -3.96
CA ALA A 104 6.41 2.33 -3.12
C ALA A 104 6.19 1.27 -2.02
N LEU A 105 6.24 -0.02 -2.37
CA LEU A 105 6.11 -1.12 -1.41
C LEU A 105 7.22 -1.09 -0.35
N VAL A 106 8.47 -0.85 -0.75
CA VAL A 106 9.61 -0.76 0.18
C VAL A 106 9.45 0.46 1.11
N LYS A 107 9.01 1.60 0.59
CA LYS A 107 8.74 2.80 1.39
C LYS A 107 7.64 2.53 2.42
N ASN A 108 6.53 1.94 1.99
CA ASN A 108 5.41 1.58 2.83
C ASN A 108 5.81 0.58 3.92
N PHE A 109 6.59 -0.44 3.56
CA PHE A 109 7.11 -1.44 4.49
C PHE A 109 7.99 -0.81 5.58
N ARG A 110 8.93 0.06 5.19
CA ARG A 110 9.78 0.79 6.15
C ARG A 110 8.96 1.71 7.06
N HIS A 111 7.98 2.41 6.51
CA HIS A 111 7.11 3.28 7.29
C HIS A 111 6.30 2.47 8.31
N ALA A 112 5.72 1.34 7.89
CA ALA A 112 4.98 0.46 8.77
C ALA A 112 5.84 -0.09 9.92
N ASN A 113 7.04 -0.57 9.63
CA ASN A 113 7.94 -1.04 10.69
C ASN A 113 8.39 0.08 11.63
N SER A 114 8.65 1.28 11.13
CA SER A 114 8.97 2.43 11.99
C SER A 114 7.82 2.75 12.95
N LYS A 115 6.57 2.73 12.48
CA LYS A 115 5.39 2.94 13.33
C LYS A 115 5.20 1.82 14.36
N LEU A 116 5.46 0.57 13.97
CA LEU A 116 5.38 -0.57 14.88
C LEU A 116 6.52 -0.55 15.93
N ASP A 117 7.71 -0.07 15.57
CA ASP A 117 8.82 0.16 16.49
C ASP A 117 8.46 1.24 17.53
N GLU A 118 7.80 2.33 17.13
CA GLU A 118 7.28 3.33 18.07
C GLU A 118 6.25 2.72 19.04
N LEU A 119 5.33 1.93 18.50
CA LEU A 119 4.28 1.23 19.26
C LEU A 119 4.84 0.14 20.19
N SER A 120 6.04 -0.38 19.94
CA SER A 120 6.67 -1.41 20.76
C SER A 120 6.88 -0.97 22.22
N LYS A 121 6.93 0.34 22.48
CA LYS A 121 7.01 0.92 23.84
C LYS A 121 5.78 0.58 24.68
N ASP A 122 4.59 0.66 24.06
CA ASP A 122 3.31 0.38 24.70
C ASP A 122 2.91 -1.09 24.53
N PHE A 123 3.33 -1.69 23.42
CA PHE A 123 3.06 -3.08 23.04
C PHE A 123 4.37 -3.86 22.83
N PRO A 124 5.02 -4.35 23.91
CA PRO A 124 6.29 -5.07 23.81
C PRO A 124 6.29 -6.31 22.91
N VAL A 125 5.09 -6.83 22.60
CA VAL A 125 4.90 -7.99 21.72
C VAL A 125 5.45 -7.75 20.33
N PHE A 126 5.44 -6.50 19.83
CA PHE A 126 5.99 -6.18 18.51
C PHE A 126 7.52 -6.25 18.44
N GLY A 127 8.24 -6.07 19.55
CA GLY A 127 9.70 -5.91 19.56
C GLY A 127 10.17 -4.71 18.73
N LEU A 128 11.47 -4.59 18.45
CA LEU A 128 12.04 -3.65 17.48
C LEU A 128 12.39 -4.40 16.20
N GLU A 129 12.24 -3.79 15.02
CA GLU A 129 12.50 -4.44 13.73
C GLU A 129 13.91 -5.05 13.66
N LYS A 130 14.90 -4.29 14.16
CA LYS A 130 16.31 -4.70 14.20
C LYS A 130 16.58 -5.96 15.03
N ASP A 131 15.71 -6.26 16.00
CA ASP A 131 15.88 -7.37 16.94
C ASP A 131 15.01 -8.58 16.56
N LEU A 132 14.27 -8.50 15.44
CA LEU A 132 13.44 -9.60 14.97
C LEU A 132 14.32 -10.74 14.40
N PRO A 133 13.99 -12.01 14.72
CA PRO A 133 14.71 -13.15 14.18
C PRO A 133 14.52 -13.24 12.67
N LYS A 134 15.61 -13.60 11.97
CA LYS A 134 15.64 -13.81 10.53
C LYS A 134 16.01 -15.25 10.22
N THR A 135 15.48 -15.80 9.14
CA THR A 135 15.86 -17.10 8.60
C THR A 135 17.24 -17.02 7.93
N SER A 136 17.80 -18.18 7.54
CA SER A 136 19.06 -18.28 6.80
C SER A 136 19.09 -17.42 5.53
N ASP A 137 17.93 -17.19 4.94
CA ASP A 137 17.75 -16.49 3.67
C ASP A 137 17.57 -14.97 3.86
N GLY A 138 17.66 -14.49 5.11
CA GLY A 138 17.53 -13.08 5.46
C GLY A 138 16.09 -12.58 5.62
N ALA A 139 15.09 -13.41 5.36
CA ALA A 139 13.68 -13.10 5.59
C ALA A 139 13.33 -13.14 7.09
N PHE A 140 12.29 -12.41 7.51
CA PHE A 140 11.83 -12.46 8.90
C PHE A 140 11.22 -13.83 9.23
N ASP A 141 11.57 -14.40 10.39
CA ASP A 141 11.06 -15.70 10.81
C ASP A 141 9.59 -15.63 11.25
N SER A 142 8.70 -16.19 10.45
CA SER A 142 7.25 -16.24 10.68
C SER A 142 6.84 -17.07 11.90
N ARG A 143 7.74 -17.90 12.45
CA ARG A 143 7.51 -18.63 13.69
C ARG A 143 7.59 -17.72 14.91
N SER A 144 8.28 -16.60 14.81
CA SER A 144 8.35 -15.61 15.87
C SER A 144 6.99 -14.92 16.09
N GLY A 145 6.57 -14.86 17.36
CA GLY A 145 5.34 -14.17 17.74
C GLY A 145 5.37 -12.69 17.35
N ALA A 146 6.51 -12.02 17.52
CA ALA A 146 6.66 -10.60 17.18
C ALA A 146 6.49 -10.34 15.68
N VAL A 147 7.10 -11.17 14.84
CA VAL A 147 6.95 -11.09 13.37
C VAL A 147 5.51 -11.33 12.96
N ARG A 148 4.83 -12.29 13.59
CA ARG A 148 3.42 -12.61 13.30
C ARG A 148 2.49 -11.44 13.64
N GLU A 149 2.65 -10.81 14.80
CA GLU A 149 1.80 -9.67 15.18
C GLU A 149 2.03 -8.47 14.27
N ARG A 150 3.28 -8.20 13.87
CA ARG A 150 3.57 -7.17 12.86
C ARG A 150 2.91 -7.48 11.52
N ALA A 151 2.98 -8.74 11.08
CA ALA A 151 2.34 -9.19 9.85
C ALA A 151 0.81 -9.05 9.90
N VAL A 152 0.17 -9.23 11.06
CA VAL A 152 -1.27 -9.00 11.23
C VAL A 152 -1.62 -7.53 10.97
N VAL A 153 -0.87 -6.59 11.55
CA VAL A 153 -1.11 -5.15 11.34
C VAL A 153 -0.86 -4.77 9.88
N TRP A 154 0.23 -5.26 9.29
CA TRP A 154 0.55 -5.05 7.87
C TRP A 154 -0.56 -5.56 6.94
N ASN A 155 -1.01 -6.80 7.14
CA ASN A 155 -2.06 -7.39 6.30
C ASN A 155 -3.39 -6.64 6.44
N ASN A 156 -3.72 -6.15 7.64
CA ASN A 156 -4.90 -5.31 7.82
C ASN A 156 -4.75 -3.97 7.08
N ALA A 157 -3.58 -3.34 7.13
CA ALA A 157 -3.31 -2.09 6.42
C ALA A 157 -3.39 -2.26 4.90
N VAL A 158 -2.77 -3.31 4.36
CA VAL A 158 -2.86 -3.67 2.94
C VAL A 158 -4.31 -3.95 2.54
N GLY A 159 -5.04 -4.72 3.37
CA GLY A 159 -6.46 -5.01 3.13
C GLY A 159 -7.31 -3.74 3.10
N MET A 160 -7.14 -2.84 4.06
CA MET A 160 -7.86 -1.56 4.12
C MET A 160 -7.52 -0.66 2.93
N TYR A 161 -6.24 -0.55 2.57
CA TYR A 161 -5.81 0.22 1.41
C TYR A 161 -6.39 -0.34 0.10
N SER A 162 -6.32 -1.66 -0.11
CA SER A 162 -6.90 -2.32 -1.29
C SER A 162 -8.42 -2.22 -1.37
N ALA A 163 -9.10 -2.06 -0.24
CA ALA A 163 -10.54 -1.87 -0.16
C ALA A 163 -10.98 -0.41 -0.32
N GLY A 164 -10.04 0.52 -0.51
CA GLY A 164 -10.33 1.96 -0.59
C GLY A 164 -10.76 2.58 0.74
N LEU A 165 -10.44 1.95 1.88
CA LEU A 165 -10.78 2.44 3.23
C LEU A 165 -9.80 3.52 3.75
N GLY A 166 -9.08 4.20 2.86
CA GLY A 166 -8.19 5.32 3.17
C GLY A 166 -7.67 5.95 1.88
N GLU A 167 -7.41 7.25 1.89
CA GLU A 167 -6.85 7.96 0.73
C GLU A 167 -5.41 7.53 0.47
N THR A 168 -4.66 7.24 1.54
CA THR A 168 -3.27 6.78 1.47
C THR A 168 -3.04 5.49 2.26
N PHE A 169 -1.94 4.79 1.94
CA PHE A 169 -1.51 3.64 2.73
C PHE A 169 -1.20 4.03 4.20
N GLU A 170 -0.76 5.27 4.44
CA GLU A 170 -0.47 5.76 5.80
C GLU A 170 -1.75 5.86 6.64
N ASP A 171 -2.86 6.30 6.05
CA ASP A 171 -4.16 6.33 6.71
C ASP A 171 -4.65 4.92 7.03
N ALA A 172 -4.58 4.01 6.04
CA ALA A 172 -4.94 2.61 6.21
C ALA A 172 -4.09 1.92 7.30
N LEU A 173 -2.80 2.26 7.41
CA LEU A 173 -1.93 1.78 8.47
C LEU A 173 -2.34 2.34 9.85
N ALA A 174 -2.69 3.62 9.93
CA ALA A 174 -3.15 4.23 11.18
C ALA A 174 -4.44 3.57 11.68
N ASP A 175 -5.35 3.24 10.78
CA ASP A 175 -6.59 2.52 11.10
C ASP A 175 -6.32 1.06 11.49
N ALA A 176 -5.41 0.37 10.80
CA ALA A 176 -4.99 -0.97 11.18
C ALA A 176 -4.35 -1.02 12.58
N VAL A 177 -3.55 -0.01 12.92
CA VAL A 177 -2.99 0.18 14.28
C VAL A 177 -4.12 0.42 15.28
N THR A 178 -5.08 1.28 14.96
CA THR A 178 -6.22 1.59 15.85
C THR A 178 -7.06 0.35 16.11
N LEU A 179 -7.32 -0.45 15.08
CA LEU A 179 -8.01 -1.73 15.18
C LEU A 179 -7.24 -2.71 16.09
N TYR A 180 -5.91 -2.79 15.93
CA TYR A 180 -5.07 -3.62 16.78
C TYR A 180 -5.12 -3.17 18.24
N LYS A 181 -5.03 -1.86 18.49
CA LYS A 181 -5.19 -1.27 19.83
C LYS A 181 -6.56 -1.57 20.42
N GLY A 182 -7.63 -1.48 19.63
CA GLY A 182 -8.98 -1.82 20.08
C GLY A 182 -9.11 -3.28 20.50
N LYS A 183 -8.63 -4.20 19.66
CA LYS A 183 -8.68 -5.65 19.93
C LYS A 183 -7.85 -6.06 21.15
N ASN A 184 -6.71 -5.40 21.38
CA ASN A 184 -5.79 -5.74 22.46
C ASN A 184 -5.86 -4.79 23.67
N GLY A 185 -6.72 -3.77 23.62
CA GLY A 185 -6.79 -2.70 24.60
C GLY A 185 -7.27 -3.16 25.96
N GLU A 186 -8.27 -4.04 26.01
CA GLU A 186 -8.80 -4.60 27.26
C GLU A 186 -7.73 -5.40 28.02
N ASN A 187 -7.00 -6.26 27.30
CA ASN A 187 -5.90 -7.04 27.87
C ASN A 187 -4.76 -6.15 28.37
N LEU A 188 -4.50 -5.02 27.69
CA LEU A 188 -3.50 -4.04 28.09
C LEU A 188 -3.90 -3.30 29.36
N ALA A 189 -5.11 -2.75 29.40
CA ALA A 189 -5.65 -2.07 30.56
C ALA A 189 -5.64 -3.00 31.78
N MET A 190 -6.03 -4.26 31.60
CA MET A 190 -5.97 -5.27 32.65
C MET A 190 -4.53 -5.54 33.12
N ARG A 191 -3.56 -5.64 32.20
CA ARG A 191 -2.13 -5.78 32.57
C ARG A 191 -1.60 -4.59 33.35
N GLU A 192 -1.94 -3.37 32.93
CA GLU A 192 -1.52 -2.15 33.63
C GLU A 192 -2.10 -2.09 35.04
N VAL A 193 -3.39 -2.39 35.20
CA VAL A 193 -4.05 -2.48 36.50
C VAL A 193 -3.38 -3.54 37.38
N VAL A 194 -3.09 -4.73 36.86
CA VAL A 194 -2.38 -5.77 37.62
C VAL A 194 -0.98 -5.33 38.02
N LYS A 195 -0.24 -4.65 37.12
CA LYS A 195 1.09 -4.12 37.41
C LYS A 195 1.04 -3.05 38.50
N ASP A 196 0.06 -2.16 38.46
CA ASP A 196 -0.13 -1.12 39.47
C ASP A 196 -0.55 -1.73 40.82
N LEU A 197 -1.49 -2.67 40.81
CA LEU A 197 -1.88 -3.43 42.01
C LEU A 197 -0.69 -4.16 42.64
N ASN A 198 0.16 -4.82 41.84
CA ASN A 198 1.36 -5.49 42.33
C ASN A 198 2.43 -4.52 42.86
N LYS A 199 2.59 -3.34 42.24
CA LYS A 199 3.46 -2.28 42.78
C LYS A 199 2.94 -1.80 44.13
N ARG A 200 1.63 -1.52 44.24
CA ARG A 200 0.97 -1.08 45.47
C ARG A 200 0.94 -2.16 46.54
N LYS A 201 0.88 -3.45 46.17
CA LYS A 201 0.98 -4.58 47.09
C LYS A 201 2.26 -4.55 47.93
N LYS A 202 3.39 -4.08 47.38
CA LYS A 202 4.63 -3.92 48.14
C LYS A 202 4.54 -2.82 49.22
N ASN A 203 3.67 -1.82 49.00
CA ASN A 203 3.40 -0.74 49.95
C ASN A 203 2.27 -1.10 50.94
N PHE A 204 1.45 -2.10 50.61
CA PHE A 204 0.50 -2.72 51.52
C PHE A 204 1.26 -3.71 52.43
N THR A 205 1.79 -3.20 53.54
CA THR A 205 2.36 -4.08 54.57
C THR A 205 1.25 -5.00 55.11
N ALA A 206 1.43 -6.32 54.99
CA ALA A 206 0.47 -7.34 55.47
C ALA A 206 0.24 -7.33 57.00
N ARG A 207 1.02 -6.53 57.72
CA ARG A 207 0.86 -6.32 59.16
C ARG A 207 0.02 -5.06 59.35
N PRO A 208 -1.13 -5.12 60.06
CA PRO A 208 -1.81 -3.91 60.49
C PRO A 208 -0.80 -3.11 61.31
N THR A 209 -0.24 -2.04 60.75
CA THR A 209 0.52 -1.11 61.55
C THR A 209 -0.48 -0.48 62.49
N HIS A 210 -0.41 -0.78 63.79
CA HIS A 210 -1.12 -0.07 64.86
C HIS A 210 -0.74 1.43 64.95
N LYS A 211 -0.11 1.99 63.91
CA LYS A 211 0.07 3.41 63.74
C LYS A 211 -1.28 3.98 63.31
N GLN A 212 -1.88 4.78 64.18
CA GLN A 212 -3.00 5.63 63.80
C GLN A 212 -2.60 6.39 62.54
N THR A 213 -3.29 6.11 61.44
CA THR A 213 -3.16 6.88 60.22
C THR A 213 -3.65 8.29 60.54
N LYS A 214 -2.73 9.24 60.68
CA LYS A 214 -3.10 10.66 60.63
C LYS A 214 -3.81 10.85 59.29
N LYS A 215 -5.08 11.28 59.32
CA LYS A 215 -5.79 11.69 58.10
C LYS A 215 -4.87 12.68 57.40
N LYS A 216 -4.55 12.44 56.12
CA LYS A 216 -3.93 13.46 55.30
C LYS A 216 -4.90 14.62 55.28
N GLU A 217 -4.49 15.75 55.85
CA GLU A 217 -5.22 16.99 55.63
C GLU A 217 -5.16 17.30 54.13
N PRO A 218 -6.27 17.79 53.53
CA PRO A 218 -6.27 18.13 52.12
C PRO A 218 -5.16 19.15 51.85
N ALA A 219 -4.47 19.04 50.73
CA ALA A 219 -3.40 19.96 50.39
C ALA A 219 -3.93 21.40 50.29
N GLU A 220 -3.17 22.37 50.81
CA GLU A 220 -3.55 23.77 50.77
C GLU A 220 -3.86 24.22 49.32
N GLY A 221 -5.04 24.80 49.13
CA GLY A 221 -5.49 25.31 47.84
C GLY A 221 -6.38 24.38 47.01
N THR A 222 -6.56 23.11 47.39
CA THR A 222 -7.56 22.23 46.74
C THR A 222 -8.98 22.58 47.19
N ASP A 223 -9.98 22.22 46.39
CA ASP A 223 -11.39 22.46 46.76
C ASP A 223 -11.80 21.67 48.01
N GLU A 224 -11.21 20.49 48.23
CA GLU A 224 -11.38 19.70 49.45
C GLU A 224 -10.86 20.43 50.70
N PHE A 225 -9.78 21.22 50.57
CA PHE A 225 -9.24 22.06 51.66
C PHE A 225 -10.17 23.23 52.01
N LYS A 226 -10.74 23.88 51.00
CA LYS A 226 -11.72 24.97 51.22
C LYS A 226 -12.98 24.42 51.89
N ILE A 227 -13.45 23.26 51.46
CA ILE A 227 -14.59 22.58 52.08
C ILE A 227 -14.29 22.19 53.52
N SER A 228 -13.07 21.72 53.84
CA SER A 228 -12.70 21.41 55.22
C SER A 228 -12.67 22.64 56.12
N ILE A 229 -12.15 23.79 55.62
CA ILE A 229 -12.18 25.06 56.37
C ILE A 229 -13.61 25.51 56.63
N VAL A 230 -14.49 25.45 55.62
CA VAL A 230 -15.88 25.87 55.77
C VAL A 230 -16.62 24.97 56.76
N LYS A 231 -16.41 23.64 56.70
CA LYS A 231 -17.00 22.70 57.67
C LYS A 231 -16.50 22.93 59.09
N GLU A 232 -15.21 23.21 59.25
CA GLU A 232 -14.64 23.48 60.57
C GLU A 232 -15.17 24.81 61.15
N ALA A 233 -15.35 25.82 60.31
CA ALA A 233 -15.99 27.09 60.68
C ALA A 233 -17.48 26.91 61.03
N MET A 234 -18.23 26.11 60.26
CA MET A 234 -19.65 25.81 60.56
C MET A 234 -19.82 25.02 61.86
N LYS A 235 -18.89 24.10 62.14
CA LYS A 235 -18.86 23.34 63.39
C LYS A 235 -18.49 24.22 64.59
N ALA A 236 -17.51 25.12 64.43
CA ALA A 236 -17.15 26.09 65.45
C ALA A 236 -18.29 27.11 65.72
N ALA A 237 -19.06 27.45 64.68
CA ALA A 237 -20.26 28.29 64.80
C ALA A 237 -21.49 27.53 65.33
N GLY A 238 -21.40 26.21 65.56
CA GLY A 238 -22.50 25.40 66.11
C GLY A 238 -23.64 25.11 65.13
N ILE A 239 -23.42 25.29 63.83
CA ILE A 239 -24.43 25.12 62.78
C ILE A 239 -24.54 23.64 62.35
N GLU A 240 -23.41 22.93 62.32
CA GLU A 240 -23.36 21.48 62.15
C GLU A 240 -22.96 20.81 63.48
N ARG A 241 -23.79 19.87 63.98
CA ARG A 241 -23.44 18.98 65.11
C ARG A 241 -22.70 17.75 64.61
#